data_AF-A0A0A0KD22-F1
#
_entry.id   AF-A0A0A0KD22-F1
#
_cell.length_a   1.000
_cell.length_b   1.000
_cell.length_c   1.000
_cell.angle_alpha   90.00
_cell.angle_beta   90.00
_cell.angle_gamma   90.00
#
_symmetry.space_group_name_H-M   'P 1'
#
loop_
_entity.id
_entity.type
_entity.pdbx_description
1 polymer ?
#
loop_
_entity_poly.entity_id
_entity_poly.type
_entity_poly.pdbx_seq_one_letter_code
_entity_poly.pdbx_strand_id
1 'polypeptide(L)'
;MEKRNSALEVKLVEAQKEGSHTVEKLQDVEQKCSKLQQNVKSLEEKLSILEDENHVLRQRALTATPRSNRPNFARALSEKSSGVLVPNADRKTLFESPTPTKLVAPFSQGLSESRRTKLTVERHQENYEVLSRCIKENLGFKGGKPLAACIIYKCLLNWHAFESERTVIFDYIIEGINDALKSGDENTTLPYWLSNASALLCLLQRNLKSNGFLSAASQRSTGSTGLASRISQGLKSPFKYIGFEDGISHLEARYPAILFKQQLTACVEKIFGLIRDNLKKELSPLLSSCIQAPKAARVHAGKSSRSPGVPQPSTSSPWDNIIKFLDSLMSRLRENHVPSFFIRKLITQVFSFINISLFNSLLLRRECCTFSNGEYVKSGLAELEKWIGNATDEYSGTSWHELNYIRQAVGFLVIHQKRKKSLEEIRQDLCPVVAQMREILNKDNQNLTSNSFLLDDDLSIPFSTEDIDMALPAIEPSDIEPPTFLSEFPCVQFLVEPQK
;
A
#
# COMPACT_ATOMS: atom_id res chain seq x y z
N MET A 1 60.99 23.40 14.57
CA MET A 1 60.13 22.20 14.58
C MET A 1 59.10 22.28 15.71
N GLU A 2 59.48 22.72 16.91
CA GLU A 2 58.66 22.59 18.13
C GLU A 2 57.23 23.13 17.99
N LYS A 3 57.02 24.31 17.40
CA LYS A 3 55.67 24.89 17.21
C LYS A 3 54.69 23.94 16.48
N ARG A 4 55.18 23.02 15.65
CA ARG A 4 54.35 22.00 14.98
C ARG A 4 54.11 20.78 15.86
N ASN A 5 55.05 20.40 16.72
CA ASN A 5 54.84 19.34 17.71
C ASN A 5 53.83 19.78 18.77
N SER A 6 53.98 20.96 19.37
CA SER A 6 53.02 21.46 20.37
C SER A 6 51.60 21.62 19.81
N ALA A 7 51.46 21.99 18.54
CA ALA A 7 50.16 22.03 17.87
C ALA A 7 49.56 20.64 17.56
N LEU A 8 50.38 19.59 17.53
CA LEU A 8 49.91 18.19 17.42
C LEU A 8 49.60 17.61 18.80
N GLU A 9 50.38 17.94 19.83
CA GLU A 9 50.14 17.57 21.24
C GLU A 9 48.79 18.10 21.73
N VAL A 10 48.48 19.37 21.50
CA VAL A 10 47.17 19.97 21.83
C VAL A 10 46.03 19.21 21.15
N LYS A 11 46.14 18.97 19.83
CA LYS A 11 45.11 18.23 19.07
C LYS A 11 44.94 16.78 19.52
N LEU A 12 46.00 16.13 19.97
CA LEU A 12 45.94 14.78 20.51
C LEU A 12 45.20 14.75 21.86
N VAL A 13 45.41 15.74 22.72
CA VAL A 13 44.68 15.89 23.99
C VAL A 13 43.20 16.24 23.74
N GLU A 14 42.90 17.11 22.76
CA GLU A 14 41.53 17.42 22.33
C GLU A 14 40.80 16.16 21.83
N ALA A 15 41.42 15.40 20.91
CA ALA A 15 40.84 14.16 20.38
C ALA A 15 40.66 13.07 21.46
N GLN A 16 41.58 12.96 22.43
CA GLN A 16 41.41 12.05 23.58
C GLN A 16 40.22 12.46 24.45
N LYS A 17 40.00 13.75 24.67
CA LYS A 17 38.88 14.28 25.45
C LYS A 17 37.54 14.06 24.74
N GLU A 18 37.48 14.28 23.43
CA GLU A 18 36.29 13.98 22.61
C GLU A 18 35.99 12.48 22.56
N GLY A 19 37.02 11.64 22.46
CA GLY A 19 36.88 10.19 22.55
C GLY A 19 36.29 9.74 23.90
N SER A 20 36.81 10.25 25.02
CA SER A 20 36.30 9.91 26.37
C SER A 20 34.84 10.31 26.56
N HIS A 21 34.45 11.51 26.12
CA HIS A 21 33.06 12.00 26.17
C HIS A 21 32.13 11.21 25.23
N THR A 22 32.66 10.64 24.14
CA THR A 22 31.91 9.74 23.25
C THR A 22 31.68 8.37 23.90
N VAL A 23 32.66 7.83 24.61
CA VAL A 23 32.51 6.57 25.38
C VAL A 23 31.48 6.72 26.51
N GLU A 24 31.52 7.83 27.26
CA GLU A 24 30.53 8.13 28.31
C GLU A 24 29.09 8.17 27.77
N LYS A 25 28.88 8.79 26.60
CA LYS A 25 27.58 8.80 25.90
C LYS A 25 27.15 7.42 25.42
N LEU A 26 28.07 6.58 24.97
CA LEU A 26 27.75 5.20 24.58
C LEU A 26 27.28 4.38 25.78
N GLN A 27 27.88 4.57 26.96
CA GLN A 27 27.45 3.90 28.20
C GLN A 27 26.05 4.36 28.67
N ASP A 28 25.73 5.65 28.58
CA ASP A 28 24.37 6.16 28.84
C ASP A 28 23.33 5.58 27.87
N VAL A 29 23.66 5.47 26.58
CA VAL A 29 22.80 4.83 25.57
C VAL A 29 22.65 3.33 25.83
N GLU A 30 23.71 2.63 26.21
CA GLU A 30 23.68 1.20 26.55
C GLU A 30 22.78 0.93 27.76
N GLN A 31 22.92 1.69 28.84
CA GLN A 31 22.04 1.60 30.02
C GLN A 31 20.56 1.86 29.67
N LYS A 32 20.29 2.86 28.82
CA LYS A 32 18.94 3.15 28.31
C LYS A 32 18.40 2.00 27.47
N CYS A 33 19.23 1.39 26.61
CA CYS A 33 18.86 0.25 25.79
C CYS A 33 18.52 -0.98 26.66
N SER A 34 19.37 -1.32 27.64
CA SER A 34 19.07 -2.37 28.64
C SER A 34 17.77 -2.11 29.40
N LYS A 35 17.49 -0.85 29.74
CA LYS A 35 16.25 -0.49 30.44
C LYS A 35 15.01 -0.60 29.53
N LEU A 36 15.11 -0.23 28.25
CA LEU A 36 14.04 -0.50 27.28
C LEU A 36 13.80 -2.00 27.13
N GLN A 37 14.85 -2.82 27.01
CA GLN A 37 14.73 -4.27 26.87
C GLN A 37 14.03 -4.91 28.08
N GLN A 38 14.34 -4.47 29.30
CA GLN A 38 13.61 -4.90 30.51
C GLN A 38 12.13 -4.47 30.48
N ASN A 39 11.83 -3.25 30.02
CA ASN A 39 10.47 -2.75 29.92
C ASN A 39 9.65 -3.51 28.87
N VAL A 40 10.24 -3.83 27.70
CA VAL A 40 9.62 -4.64 26.64
C VAL A 40 9.25 -6.02 27.18
N LYS A 41 10.17 -6.72 27.84
CA LYS A 41 9.87 -8.03 28.44
C LYS A 41 8.73 -7.96 29.47
N SER A 42 8.67 -6.91 30.29
CA SER A 42 7.57 -6.70 31.24
C SER A 42 6.22 -6.33 30.57
N LEU A 43 6.23 -5.90 29.31
CA LEU A 43 5.02 -5.69 28.51
C LEU A 43 4.59 -6.98 27.81
N GLU A 44 5.52 -7.79 27.31
CA GLU A 44 5.28 -9.12 26.76
C GLU A 44 4.61 -10.04 27.81
N GLU A 45 5.18 -10.09 29.03
CA GLU A 45 4.62 -10.83 30.17
C GLU A 45 3.19 -10.37 30.51
N LYS A 46 2.90 -9.06 30.41
CA LYS A 46 1.55 -8.51 30.68
C LYS A 46 0.56 -8.76 29.54
N LEU A 47 1.01 -8.76 28.29
CA LEU A 47 0.18 -9.11 27.14
C LEU A 47 -0.27 -10.57 27.24
N SER A 48 0.66 -11.49 27.54
CA SER A 48 0.33 -12.91 27.75
C SER A 48 -0.75 -13.11 28.82
N ILE A 49 -0.63 -12.44 29.97
CA ILE A 49 -1.64 -12.50 31.04
C ILE A 49 -3.00 -11.96 30.58
N LEU A 50 -3.02 -10.86 29.83
CA LEU A 50 -4.26 -10.26 29.31
C LEU A 50 -4.91 -11.10 28.20
N GLU A 51 -4.11 -11.82 27.39
CA GLU A 51 -4.59 -12.77 26.38
C GLU A 51 -5.23 -14.00 27.03
N ASP A 52 -4.62 -14.55 28.09
CA ASP A 52 -5.19 -15.61 28.92
C ASP A 52 -6.51 -15.17 29.58
N GLU A 53 -6.56 -13.98 30.19
CA GLU A 53 -7.81 -13.43 30.74
C GLU A 53 -8.89 -13.26 29.67
N ASN A 54 -8.52 -12.81 28.45
CA ASN A 54 -9.45 -12.70 27.33
C ASN A 54 -10.00 -14.08 26.90
N HIS A 55 -9.14 -15.10 26.87
CA HIS A 55 -9.52 -16.48 26.58
C HIS A 55 -10.50 -17.04 27.63
N VAL A 56 -10.23 -16.83 28.92
CA VAL A 56 -11.13 -17.24 30.01
C VAL A 56 -12.47 -16.51 29.95
N LEU A 57 -12.48 -15.21 29.63
CA LEU A 57 -13.72 -14.44 29.46
C LEU A 57 -14.56 -14.95 28.27
N ARG A 58 -13.93 -15.26 27.12
CA ARG A 58 -14.61 -15.89 25.97
C ARG A 58 -15.19 -17.26 26.33
N GLN A 59 -14.45 -18.09 27.07
CA GLN A 59 -14.91 -19.41 27.49
C GLN A 59 -16.07 -19.34 28.51
N ARG A 60 -16.08 -18.33 29.38
CA ARG A 60 -17.21 -18.04 30.29
C ARG A 60 -18.45 -17.54 29.54
N ALA A 61 -18.29 -16.70 28.51
CA ALA A 61 -19.39 -16.26 27.67
C ALA A 61 -20.07 -17.43 26.93
N LEU A 62 -19.29 -18.43 26.50
CA LEU A 62 -19.79 -19.64 25.81
C LEU A 62 -20.49 -20.65 26.73
N THR A 63 -20.32 -20.55 28.05
CA THR A 63 -20.87 -21.50 29.04
C THR A 63 -22.07 -20.95 29.84
N ALA A 64 -22.42 -19.67 29.63
CA ALA A 64 -23.56 -19.03 30.29
C ALA A 64 -24.90 -19.36 29.60
N THR A 65 -25.64 -20.33 30.15
CA THR A 65 -27.00 -20.65 29.67
C THR A 65 -28.04 -19.61 30.13
N PRO A 66 -29.05 -19.27 29.30
CA PRO A 66 -30.07 -18.28 29.70
C PRO A 66 -30.98 -18.83 30.81
N ARG A 67 -30.99 -18.16 31.98
CA ARG A 67 -32.02 -18.41 33.01
C ARG A 67 -33.38 -17.91 32.54
N SER A 68 -34.20 -18.83 32.01
CA SER A 68 -35.57 -18.53 31.61
C SER A 68 -36.44 -18.20 32.82
N ASN A 69 -37.03 -17.00 32.82
CA ASN A 69 -38.05 -16.57 33.78
C ASN A 69 -39.36 -16.26 33.03
N ARG A 70 -40.14 -17.29 32.69
CA ARG A 70 -41.61 -17.19 32.51
C ARG A 70 -42.27 -18.58 32.59
N PRO A 71 -43.50 -18.69 33.16
CA PRO A 71 -44.10 -19.98 33.48
C PRO A 71 -44.94 -20.57 32.34
N ASN A 72 -45.01 -21.91 32.36
CA ASN A 72 -46.09 -22.78 31.91
C ASN A 72 -47.13 -22.23 30.91
N PHE A 73 -47.13 -22.77 29.69
CA PHE A 73 -48.33 -23.40 29.13
C PHE A 73 -47.95 -24.69 28.41
N ALA A 74 -48.74 -25.75 28.59
CA ALA A 74 -48.41 -27.10 28.12
C ALA A 74 -49.34 -27.55 27.00
N ARG A 75 -48.79 -28.33 26.06
CA ARG A 75 -49.47 -29.49 25.43
C ARG A 75 -48.43 -30.41 24.80
N ALA A 76 -48.59 -31.70 25.03
CA ALA A 76 -47.78 -32.76 24.42
C ALA A 76 -48.60 -33.47 23.34
N LEU A 77 -47.93 -34.05 22.35
CA LEU A 77 -48.35 -35.13 21.45
C LEU A 77 -47.14 -35.43 20.51
N SER A 78 -46.90 -36.62 19.96
CA SER A 78 -46.76 -37.99 20.51
C SER A 78 -46.17 -38.87 19.39
N GLU A 79 -45.70 -40.09 19.72
CA GLU A 79 -45.39 -41.21 18.79
C GLU A 79 -44.07 -41.04 17.96
N LYS A 80 -43.04 -41.90 18.10
CA LYS A 80 -42.84 -43.36 17.82
C LYS A 80 -42.59 -43.67 16.33
N SER A 81 -41.71 -44.60 15.92
CA SER A 81 -40.65 -45.37 16.62
C SER A 81 -39.81 -46.23 15.63
N SER A 82 -38.56 -46.58 16.01
CA SER A 82 -37.72 -47.66 15.44
C SER A 82 -37.09 -47.44 14.04
N GLY A 83 -35.88 -47.92 13.71
CA GLY A 83 -34.84 -48.62 14.51
C GLY A 83 -33.61 -49.06 13.66
N VAL A 84 -32.69 -49.84 14.26
CA VAL A 84 -31.56 -50.62 13.62
C VAL A 84 -30.24 -49.87 13.26
N LEU A 85 -29.37 -49.69 14.27
CA LEU A 85 -28.00 -50.28 14.41
C LEU A 85 -27.30 -50.92 13.17
N VAL A 86 -25.98 -50.94 12.88
CA VAL A 86 -24.64 -50.33 13.24
C VAL A 86 -23.58 -50.96 12.25
N PRO A 87 -22.22 -50.72 12.25
CA PRO A 87 -21.34 -49.65 12.78
C PRO A 87 -20.23 -49.10 11.80
N ASN A 88 -19.52 -48.06 12.26
CA ASN A 88 -18.07 -47.74 12.06
C ASN A 88 -17.47 -47.00 10.83
N ALA A 89 -16.36 -46.31 11.16
CA ALA A 89 -15.26 -45.74 10.35
C ALA A 89 -15.34 -44.29 9.78
N ASP A 90 -14.27 -43.54 10.06
CA ASP A 90 -13.65 -42.40 9.35
C ASP A 90 -14.48 -41.14 8.98
N ARG A 91 -14.65 -40.26 9.97
CA ARG A 91 -14.95 -38.83 9.74
C ARG A 91 -13.69 -38.07 9.25
N LYS A 92 -13.67 -37.66 7.98
CA LYS A 92 -12.85 -36.53 7.53
C LYS A 92 -13.58 -35.21 7.79
N THR A 93 -12.94 -34.25 8.46
CA THR A 93 -13.47 -32.90 8.64
C THR A 93 -13.06 -31.99 7.50
N LEU A 94 -13.89 -31.90 6.46
CA LEU A 94 -13.89 -30.76 5.54
C LEU A 94 -14.67 -29.62 6.21
N PHE A 95 -14.05 -28.45 6.34
CA PHE A 95 -14.75 -27.23 6.72
C PHE A 95 -15.32 -26.58 5.46
N GLU A 96 -16.63 -26.71 5.28
CA GLU A 96 -17.38 -26.06 4.19
C GLU A 96 -17.93 -24.71 4.67
N SER A 97 -17.85 -23.69 3.82
CA SER A 97 -18.29 -22.32 4.13
C SER A 97 -19.81 -22.18 4.08
N PRO A 98 -20.48 -21.59 5.09
CA PRO A 98 -21.93 -21.45 5.11
C PRO A 98 -22.44 -20.36 4.15
N THR A 99 -23.10 -20.77 3.08
CA THR A 99 -23.77 -19.89 2.10
C THR A 99 -24.99 -19.17 2.71
N PRO A 100 -25.16 -17.85 2.51
CA PRO A 100 -26.31 -17.11 3.04
C PRO A 100 -27.58 -17.32 2.19
N THR A 101 -28.35 -18.37 2.49
CA THR A 101 -29.66 -18.60 1.85
C THR A 101 -30.75 -17.72 2.45
N LYS A 102 -31.57 -17.11 1.59
CA LYS A 102 -32.64 -16.15 1.92
C LYS A 102 -33.65 -16.73 2.91
N LEU A 103 -33.87 -16.04 4.03
CA LEU A 103 -35.04 -16.20 4.90
C LEU A 103 -35.65 -14.84 5.25
N VAL A 104 -36.72 -14.47 4.54
CA VAL A 104 -37.57 -13.33 4.90
C VAL A 104 -38.55 -13.79 5.97
N ALA A 105 -38.40 -13.28 7.20
CA ALA A 105 -39.36 -13.50 8.27
C ALA A 105 -40.46 -12.42 8.24
N PRO A 106 -41.76 -12.78 8.20
CA PRO A 106 -42.84 -11.80 8.25
C PRO A 106 -43.01 -11.27 9.68
N PHE A 107 -42.75 -9.97 9.88
CA PHE A 107 -42.97 -9.30 11.16
C PHE A 107 -44.47 -9.09 11.42
N SER A 108 -44.93 -9.45 12.61
CA SER A 108 -46.32 -9.27 13.06
C SER A 108 -46.63 -7.79 13.34
N GLN A 109 -47.81 -7.34 12.90
CA GLN A 109 -48.02 -5.92 12.62
C GLN A 109 -48.64 -5.13 13.79
N GLY A 110 -47.79 -4.43 14.55
CA GLY A 110 -48.21 -3.41 15.51
C GLY A 110 -48.65 -2.11 14.81
N LEU A 111 -49.93 -1.75 14.92
CA LEU A 111 -50.58 -0.72 14.08
C LEU A 111 -50.16 0.76 14.32
N SER A 112 -49.05 1.01 15.03
CA SER A 112 -48.52 2.37 15.27
C SER A 112 -47.07 2.55 14.78
N GLU A 113 -46.22 1.53 14.83
CA GLU A 113 -44.82 1.64 14.38
C GLU A 113 -44.66 1.65 12.86
N SER A 114 -45.62 1.06 12.13
CA SER A 114 -45.58 0.80 10.69
C SER A 114 -45.26 2.02 9.82
N ARG A 115 -45.55 3.25 10.28
CA ARG A 115 -45.24 4.48 9.53
C ARG A 115 -43.80 4.94 9.73
N ARG A 116 -43.22 4.70 10.92
CA ARG A 116 -41.83 5.08 11.25
C ARG A 116 -40.82 4.09 10.66
N THR A 117 -41.11 2.78 10.73
CA THR A 117 -40.25 1.74 10.15
C THR A 117 -40.23 1.80 8.63
N LYS A 118 -41.38 2.07 7.99
CA LYS A 118 -41.45 2.26 6.54
C LYS A 118 -40.58 3.43 6.07
N LEU A 119 -40.69 4.60 6.72
CA LEU A 119 -39.87 5.78 6.39
C LEU A 119 -38.35 5.55 6.57
N THR A 120 -37.92 4.78 7.57
CA THR A 120 -36.49 4.41 7.69
C THR A 120 -36.05 3.43 6.61
N VAL A 121 -36.89 2.46 6.20
CA VAL A 121 -36.54 1.53 5.13
C VAL A 121 -36.45 2.24 3.77
N GLU A 122 -37.39 3.14 3.47
CA GLU A 122 -37.36 3.97 2.25
C GLU A 122 -36.11 4.87 2.23
N ARG A 123 -35.79 5.54 3.35
CA ARG A 123 -34.56 6.35 3.47
C ARG A 123 -33.27 5.52 3.34
N HIS A 124 -33.25 4.28 3.83
CA HIS A 124 -32.09 3.40 3.63
C HIS A 124 -31.97 2.94 2.17
N GLN A 125 -33.07 2.71 1.46
CA GLN A 125 -33.06 2.36 0.03
C GLN A 125 -32.45 3.50 -0.81
N GLU A 126 -32.89 4.75 -0.61
CA GLU A 126 -32.31 5.93 -1.27
C GLU A 126 -30.79 6.04 -1.02
N ASN A 127 -30.34 5.81 0.22
CA ASN A 127 -28.91 5.84 0.55
C ASN A 127 -28.09 4.81 -0.25
N TYR A 128 -28.60 3.58 -0.42
CA TYR A 128 -27.93 2.55 -1.22
C TYR A 128 -27.95 2.88 -2.71
N GLU A 129 -29.00 3.51 -3.24
CA GLU A 129 -29.07 3.92 -4.64
C GLU A 129 -28.06 5.02 -4.96
N VAL A 130 -27.92 6.04 -4.09
CA VAL A 130 -26.87 7.07 -4.27
C VAL A 130 -25.46 6.45 -4.21
N LEU A 131 -25.19 5.56 -3.25
CA LEU A 131 -23.90 4.85 -3.18
C LEU A 131 -23.66 3.96 -4.40
N SER A 132 -24.69 3.24 -4.88
CA SER A 132 -24.64 2.44 -6.11
C SER A 132 -24.20 3.28 -7.30
N ARG A 133 -24.76 4.49 -7.47
CA ARG A 133 -24.39 5.41 -8.55
C ARG A 133 -22.97 5.94 -8.37
N CYS A 134 -22.59 6.39 -7.16
CA CYS A 134 -21.23 6.86 -6.88
C CYS A 134 -20.12 5.79 -7.09
N ILE A 135 -20.48 4.51 -7.04
CA ILE A 135 -19.56 3.39 -7.24
C ILE A 135 -19.55 2.90 -8.71
N LYS A 136 -20.68 2.95 -9.41
CA LYS A 136 -20.80 2.42 -10.79
C LYS A 136 -20.57 3.47 -11.87
N GLU A 137 -20.82 4.74 -11.59
CA GLU A 137 -20.57 5.85 -12.51
C GLU A 137 -19.16 6.44 -12.23
N ASN A 138 -18.39 6.69 -13.29
CA ASN A 138 -17.14 7.44 -13.16
C ASN A 138 -17.48 8.92 -12.94
N LEU A 139 -17.44 9.36 -11.68
CA LEU A 139 -17.77 10.74 -11.31
C LEU A 139 -16.63 11.72 -11.61
N GLY A 140 -15.43 11.24 -11.93
CA GLY A 140 -14.27 12.07 -12.22
C GLY A 140 -13.72 12.85 -11.01
N PHE A 141 -13.13 14.01 -11.31
CA PHE A 141 -12.30 14.79 -10.39
C PHE A 141 -12.59 16.29 -10.53
N LYS A 142 -12.61 17.04 -9.44
CA LYS A 142 -12.67 18.52 -9.45
C LYS A 142 -11.44 19.12 -8.77
N GLY A 143 -10.65 19.90 -9.50
CA GLY A 143 -9.38 20.44 -8.98
C GLY A 143 -8.40 19.36 -8.53
N GLY A 144 -8.43 18.18 -9.14
CA GLY A 144 -7.69 16.99 -8.72
C GLY A 144 -8.26 16.24 -7.51
N LYS A 145 -9.28 16.77 -6.81
CA LYS A 145 -9.97 16.04 -5.73
C LYS A 145 -10.91 14.98 -6.34
N PRO A 146 -10.81 13.69 -5.95
CA PRO A 146 -11.67 12.62 -6.45
C PRO A 146 -13.10 12.75 -5.91
N LEU A 147 -14.09 12.79 -6.81
CA LEU A 147 -15.45 13.17 -6.46
C LEU A 147 -16.20 12.07 -5.69
N ALA A 148 -16.16 10.82 -6.15
CA ALA A 148 -16.88 9.72 -5.49
C ALA A 148 -16.40 9.51 -4.05
N ALA A 149 -15.08 9.54 -3.81
CA ALA A 149 -14.50 9.49 -2.46
C ALA A 149 -15.08 10.54 -1.51
N CYS A 150 -15.15 11.80 -1.97
CA CYS A 150 -15.62 12.92 -1.14
C CYS A 150 -17.14 12.89 -0.91
N ILE A 151 -17.91 12.47 -1.91
CA ILE A 151 -19.38 12.30 -1.80
C ILE A 151 -19.68 11.16 -0.82
N ILE A 152 -19.06 9.99 -0.99
CA ILE A 152 -19.22 8.83 -0.10
C ILE A 152 -18.86 9.22 1.34
N TYR A 153 -17.74 9.94 1.55
CA TYR A 153 -17.35 10.41 2.88
C TYR A 153 -18.39 11.37 3.50
N LYS A 154 -18.85 12.40 2.78
CA LYS A 154 -19.88 13.33 3.26
C LYS A 154 -21.20 12.60 3.59
N CYS A 155 -21.60 11.61 2.79
CA CYS A 155 -22.76 10.77 3.05
C CYS A 155 -22.62 9.95 4.34
N LEU A 156 -21.51 9.24 4.52
CA LEU A 156 -21.25 8.45 5.73
C LEU A 156 -21.20 9.32 7.00
N LEU A 157 -20.67 10.54 6.89
CA LEU A 157 -20.65 11.54 7.96
C LEU A 157 -22.08 12.00 8.33
N ASN A 158 -22.85 12.51 7.37
CA ASN A 158 -24.21 13.02 7.60
C ASN A 158 -25.23 11.94 8.00
N TRP A 159 -24.98 10.68 7.62
CA TRP A 159 -25.78 9.55 8.05
C TRP A 159 -25.30 8.92 9.38
N HIS A 160 -24.33 9.55 10.08
CA HIS A 160 -23.74 9.12 11.34
C HIS A 160 -23.22 7.66 11.31
N ALA A 161 -22.78 7.18 10.13
CA ALA A 161 -22.41 5.78 9.94
C ALA A 161 -21.20 5.37 10.80
N PHE A 162 -20.29 6.30 11.08
CA PHE A 162 -19.09 6.07 11.89
C PHE A 162 -19.35 5.90 13.39
N GLU A 163 -20.46 6.45 13.88
CA GLU A 163 -20.92 6.36 15.27
C GLU A 163 -21.77 5.09 15.51
N SER A 164 -22.24 4.43 14.46
CA SER A 164 -23.15 3.29 14.59
C SER A 164 -22.44 2.04 15.11
N GLU A 165 -23.02 1.42 16.14
CA GLU A 165 -22.63 0.10 16.62
C GLU A 165 -22.96 -1.03 15.63
N ARG A 166 -23.89 -0.79 14.69
CA ARG A 166 -24.34 -1.76 13.68
C ARG A 166 -24.68 -1.07 12.37
N THR A 167 -23.91 -1.34 11.32
CA THR A 167 -24.23 -0.92 9.96
C THR A 167 -23.62 -1.90 8.97
N VAL A 168 -24.30 -2.11 7.84
CA VAL A 168 -23.81 -2.92 6.70
C VAL A 168 -23.44 -2.03 5.49
N ILE A 169 -23.50 -0.70 5.67
CA ILE A 169 -23.20 0.26 4.60
C ILE A 169 -21.72 0.25 4.21
N PHE A 170 -20.84 -0.10 5.16
CA PHE A 170 -19.41 -0.25 4.95
C PHE A 170 -19.10 -1.48 4.08
N ASP A 171 -19.67 -2.64 4.43
CA ASP A 171 -19.53 -3.86 3.63
C ASP A 171 -20.09 -3.66 2.23
N TYR A 172 -21.24 -2.98 2.08
CA TYR A 172 -21.82 -2.62 0.79
C TYR A 172 -20.87 -1.76 -0.08
N ILE A 173 -20.20 -0.76 0.51
CA ILE A 173 -19.22 0.07 -0.21
C ILE A 173 -18.01 -0.77 -0.64
N ILE A 174 -17.48 -1.60 0.26
CA ILE A 174 -16.33 -2.47 -0.05
C ILE A 174 -16.69 -3.51 -1.12
N GLU A 175 -17.85 -4.15 -1.04
CA GLU A 175 -18.35 -5.10 -2.04
C GLU A 175 -18.56 -4.41 -3.40
N GLY A 176 -19.23 -3.26 -3.42
CA GLY A 176 -19.48 -2.48 -4.63
C GLY A 176 -18.19 -2.02 -5.33
N ILE A 177 -17.19 -1.55 -4.59
CA ILE A 177 -15.86 -1.24 -5.15
C ILE A 177 -15.23 -2.51 -5.72
N ASN A 178 -15.26 -3.62 -4.96
CA ASN A 178 -14.71 -4.89 -5.42
C ASN A 178 -15.40 -5.46 -6.67
N ASP A 179 -16.66 -5.13 -6.93
CA ASP A 179 -17.38 -5.50 -8.15
C ASP A 179 -17.11 -4.56 -9.33
N ALA A 180 -16.96 -3.26 -9.09
CA ALA A 180 -16.50 -2.32 -10.11
C ALA A 180 -15.11 -2.73 -10.66
N LEU A 181 -14.19 -3.13 -9.75
CA LEU A 181 -12.85 -3.63 -10.09
C LEU A 181 -12.86 -4.95 -10.92
N LYS A 182 -13.98 -5.67 -11.02
CA LYS A 182 -14.12 -6.90 -11.84
C LYS A 182 -14.73 -6.66 -13.22
N SER A 183 -15.36 -5.50 -13.45
CA SER A 183 -16.35 -5.31 -14.51
C SER A 183 -16.07 -4.14 -15.46
N GLY A 184 -15.22 -3.18 -15.07
CA GLY A 184 -14.74 -2.12 -15.95
C GLY A 184 -13.47 -2.49 -16.73
N ASP A 185 -13.05 -1.61 -17.65
CA ASP A 185 -11.72 -1.68 -18.26
C ASP A 185 -10.65 -1.44 -17.18
N GLU A 186 -9.75 -2.40 -16.98
CA GLU A 186 -8.71 -2.35 -15.94
C GLU A 186 -7.78 -1.12 -16.11
N ASN A 187 -7.58 -0.65 -17.34
CA ASN A 187 -6.64 0.44 -17.65
C ASN A 187 -7.12 1.82 -17.15
N THR A 188 -8.43 2.02 -17.02
CA THR A 188 -9.06 3.23 -16.49
C THR A 188 -9.65 3.02 -15.10
N THR A 189 -10.24 1.84 -14.86
CA THR A 189 -10.96 1.52 -13.61
C THR A 189 -10.01 1.37 -12.43
N LEU A 190 -8.84 0.74 -12.60
CA LEU A 190 -7.90 0.56 -11.48
C LEU A 190 -7.26 1.89 -11.04
N PRO A 191 -6.74 2.77 -11.94
CA PRO A 191 -6.25 4.09 -11.54
C PRO A 191 -7.32 4.98 -10.90
N TYR A 192 -8.53 5.03 -11.47
CA TYR A 192 -9.66 5.78 -10.88
C TYR A 192 -9.96 5.33 -9.44
N TRP A 193 -10.02 4.01 -9.20
CA TRP A 193 -10.28 3.48 -7.87
C TRP A 193 -9.11 3.60 -6.91
N LEU A 194 -7.86 3.58 -7.39
CA LEU A 194 -6.70 3.84 -6.53
C LEU A 194 -6.79 5.26 -5.95
N SER A 195 -7.10 6.26 -6.78
CA SER A 195 -7.28 7.66 -6.34
C SER A 195 -8.46 7.83 -5.40
N ASN A 196 -9.62 7.20 -5.71
CA ASN A 196 -10.81 7.33 -4.88
C ASN A 196 -10.67 6.59 -3.54
N ALA A 197 -10.18 5.35 -3.53
CA ALA A 197 -10.04 4.56 -2.31
C ALA A 197 -8.97 5.14 -1.37
N SER A 198 -7.83 5.63 -1.91
CA SER A 198 -6.79 6.26 -1.07
C SER A 198 -7.24 7.60 -0.50
N ALA A 199 -7.95 8.43 -1.29
CA ALA A 199 -8.55 9.67 -0.79
C ALA A 199 -9.60 9.43 0.30
N LEU A 200 -10.50 8.45 0.12
CA LEU A 200 -11.47 8.06 1.13
C LEU A 200 -10.75 7.55 2.39
N LEU A 201 -9.68 6.78 2.25
CA LEU A 201 -8.87 6.30 3.39
C LEU A 201 -8.24 7.45 4.17
N CYS A 202 -7.67 8.48 3.52
CA CYS A 202 -7.14 9.66 4.20
C CYS A 202 -8.22 10.52 4.87
N LEU A 203 -9.41 10.64 4.26
CA LEU A 203 -10.56 11.29 4.89
C LEU A 203 -11.01 10.55 6.16
N LEU A 204 -10.98 9.22 6.16
CA LEU A 204 -11.20 8.42 7.36
C LEU A 204 -10.06 8.59 8.38
N GLN A 205 -8.79 8.52 7.96
CA GLN A 205 -7.62 8.62 8.85
C GLN A 205 -7.57 9.93 9.63
N ARG A 206 -7.77 11.06 8.95
CA ARG A 206 -7.66 12.40 9.54
C ARG A 206 -8.82 12.74 10.50
N ASN A 207 -10.00 12.13 10.31
CA ASN A 207 -11.21 12.46 11.07
C ASN A 207 -11.62 11.38 12.09
N LEU A 208 -11.37 10.10 11.82
CA LEU A 208 -11.60 8.99 12.76
C LEU A 208 -10.35 8.76 13.62
N LYS A 209 -10.22 9.55 14.69
CA LYS A 209 -9.22 9.29 15.73
C LYS A 209 -9.50 7.93 16.36
N SER A 210 -8.57 6.98 16.20
CA SER A 210 -8.60 5.73 16.95
C SER A 210 -8.50 6.05 18.44
N ASN A 211 -9.40 5.47 19.24
CA ASN A 211 -9.49 5.79 20.66
C ASN A 211 -8.18 5.41 21.37
N GLY A 212 -7.51 6.40 21.93
CA GLY A 212 -6.13 6.27 22.38
C GLY A 212 -5.99 5.46 23.67
N PHE A 213 -5.87 4.14 23.55
CA PHE A 213 -5.48 3.24 24.67
C PHE A 213 -4.16 3.70 25.36
N LEU A 214 -3.31 4.42 24.62
CA LEU A 214 -2.06 5.02 25.11
C LEU A 214 -2.19 6.47 25.63
N SER A 215 -3.38 7.08 25.64
CA SER A 215 -3.62 8.46 26.13
C SER A 215 -4.43 8.56 27.42
N ALA A 216 -4.96 7.44 27.94
CA ALA A 216 -5.75 7.39 29.17
C ALA A 216 -4.97 7.72 30.48
N ALA A 217 -3.68 8.06 30.38
CA ALA A 217 -2.81 8.38 31.51
C ALA A 217 -2.84 9.86 31.95
N SER A 218 -3.46 10.77 31.18
CA SER A 218 -3.36 12.23 31.44
C SER A 218 -4.60 12.89 32.04
N GLN A 219 -5.69 12.15 32.33
CA GLN A 219 -6.96 12.73 32.82
C GLN A 219 -7.52 12.01 34.06
N ARG A 220 -6.72 11.98 35.13
CA ARG A 220 -7.16 11.65 36.50
C ARG A 220 -6.46 12.52 37.55
N SER A 221 -6.75 13.83 37.55
CA SER A 221 -6.70 14.63 38.78
C SER A 221 -7.47 15.95 38.64
N THR A 222 -8.70 15.97 39.14
CA THR A 222 -9.42 17.20 39.49
C THR A 222 -9.63 17.19 41.00
N GLY A 223 -8.62 17.64 41.75
CA GLY A 223 -8.58 17.53 43.21
C GLY A 223 -7.78 18.66 43.87
N SER A 224 -8.50 19.75 44.18
CA SER A 224 -8.25 20.74 45.26
C SER A 224 -6.82 21.25 45.59
N THR A 225 -6.68 22.58 45.56
CA THR A 225 -5.86 23.42 46.48
C THR A 225 -4.35 23.16 46.66
N GLY A 226 -3.51 24.13 46.26
CA GLY A 226 -2.13 24.27 46.74
C GLY A 226 -1.34 25.40 46.04
N LEU A 227 -0.53 26.18 46.77
CA LEU A 227 0.39 27.20 46.22
C LEU A 227 1.84 26.70 46.20
N ALA A 228 2.60 26.94 45.11
CA ALA A 228 4.06 27.21 45.13
C ALA A 228 4.65 27.59 43.74
N SER A 229 5.83 28.23 43.77
CA SER A 229 6.74 28.54 42.64
C SER A 229 6.92 27.42 41.60
N ARG A 230 6.91 27.68 40.28
CA ARG A 230 7.79 28.53 39.41
C ARG A 230 9.17 27.91 39.04
N ILE A 231 9.54 28.13 37.77
CA ILE A 231 10.85 27.94 37.10
C ILE A 231 11.28 26.50 36.75
N SER A 232 11.05 26.12 35.48
CA SER A 232 12.11 25.65 34.57
C SER A 232 11.65 25.77 33.10
N GLN A 233 12.55 26.17 32.21
CA GLN A 233 12.25 26.31 30.77
C GLN A 233 12.46 24.95 30.07
N GLY A 234 11.38 24.22 29.80
CA GLY A 234 11.45 23.03 28.95
C GLY A 234 11.64 23.39 27.48
N LEU A 235 12.56 22.72 26.78
CA LEU A 235 12.64 22.80 25.31
C LEU A 235 11.33 22.28 24.72
N LYS A 236 10.74 23.05 23.80
CA LYS A 236 9.49 22.67 23.14
C LYS A 236 9.78 21.61 22.08
N SER A 237 9.10 20.47 22.18
CA SER A 237 8.92 19.55 21.05
C SER A 237 8.27 20.32 19.88
N PRO A 238 8.69 20.10 18.61
CA PRO A 238 8.18 20.84 17.46
C PRO A 238 6.71 20.51 17.13
N PHE A 239 6.17 19.41 17.67
CA PHE A 239 4.81 18.92 17.37
C PHE A 239 3.70 19.68 18.11
N LYS A 240 3.61 21.01 17.90
CA LYS A 240 2.43 21.81 18.31
C LYS A 240 2.27 23.18 17.63
N TYR A 241 2.31 23.22 16.30
CA TYR A 241 1.81 24.37 15.52
C TYR A 241 1.17 23.95 14.18
N ILE A 242 -0.10 23.55 14.23
CA ILE A 242 -1.17 24.03 13.34
C ILE A 242 -2.35 24.25 14.30
N GLY A 243 -2.83 25.50 14.39
CA GLY A 243 -4.09 25.80 15.05
C GLY A 243 -5.18 25.72 14.00
N PHE A 244 -6.09 24.76 14.13
CA PHE A 244 -7.38 24.78 13.45
C PHE A 244 -8.43 25.09 14.51
N GLU A 245 -9.42 25.93 14.17
CA GLU A 245 -10.43 26.34 15.15
C GLU A 245 -11.38 25.19 15.51
N ASP A 246 -11.93 25.27 16.72
CA ASP A 246 -12.84 24.29 17.28
C ASP A 246 -14.19 24.36 16.55
N GLY A 247 -14.77 23.22 16.16
CA GLY A 247 -16.01 23.22 15.35
C GLY A 247 -16.48 21.89 14.78
N ILE A 248 -15.57 20.94 14.49
CA ILE A 248 -15.96 19.56 14.10
C ILE A 248 -15.78 18.63 15.30
N SER A 249 -16.90 18.28 15.93
CA SER A 249 -16.99 17.35 17.05
C SER A 249 -16.25 16.04 16.74
N HIS A 250 -15.23 15.72 17.54
CA HIS A 250 -14.40 14.54 17.33
C HIS A 250 -15.22 13.24 17.45
N LEU A 251 -15.35 12.53 16.33
CA LEU A 251 -16.13 11.30 16.21
C LEU A 251 -15.46 10.14 16.98
N GLU A 252 -16.17 9.57 17.96
CA GLU A 252 -15.77 8.31 18.60
C GLU A 252 -16.11 7.13 17.66
N ALA A 253 -15.18 6.81 16.77
CA ALA A 253 -15.33 5.77 15.76
C ALA A 253 -15.62 4.40 16.41
N ARG A 254 -16.80 3.82 16.13
CA ARG A 254 -17.17 2.48 16.62
C ARG A 254 -16.54 1.38 15.79
N TYR A 255 -16.56 0.15 16.32
CA TYR A 255 -15.89 -1.02 15.73
C TYR A 255 -16.16 -1.22 14.22
N PRO A 256 -17.39 -1.06 13.68
CA PRO A 256 -17.63 -1.16 12.24
C PRO A 256 -16.83 -0.15 11.40
N ALA A 257 -16.60 1.07 11.90
CA ALA A 257 -15.81 2.10 11.20
C ALA A 257 -14.31 1.79 11.23
N ILE A 258 -13.82 1.15 12.29
CA ILE A 258 -12.43 0.67 12.41
C ILE A 258 -12.20 -0.47 11.42
N LEU A 259 -13.15 -1.42 11.33
CA LEU A 259 -13.10 -2.53 10.36
C LEU A 259 -13.18 -2.00 8.92
N PHE A 260 -14.05 -1.03 8.64
CA PHE A 260 -14.14 -0.37 7.34
C PHE A 260 -12.82 0.27 6.91
N LYS A 261 -12.13 0.97 7.81
CA LYS A 261 -10.78 1.52 7.55
C LYS A 261 -9.79 0.41 7.17
N GLN A 262 -9.79 -0.73 7.87
CA GLN A 262 -8.93 -1.87 7.56
C GLN A 262 -9.27 -2.53 6.21
N GLN A 263 -10.56 -2.77 5.93
CA GLN A 263 -11.04 -3.27 4.65
C GLN A 263 -10.65 -2.34 3.48
N LEU A 264 -10.72 -1.02 3.69
CA LEU A 264 -10.35 -0.02 2.68
C LEU A 264 -8.84 0.05 2.47
N THR A 265 -8.01 -0.09 3.51
CA THR A 265 -6.55 -0.26 3.37
C THR A 265 -6.23 -1.47 2.48
N ALA A 266 -6.77 -2.64 2.80
CA ALA A 266 -6.59 -3.85 2.00
C ALA A 266 -7.14 -3.71 0.57
N CYS A 267 -8.16 -2.87 0.37
CA CYS A 267 -8.67 -2.52 -0.95
C CYS A 267 -7.67 -1.68 -1.76
N VAL A 268 -7.06 -0.65 -1.15
CA VAL A 268 -5.99 0.16 -1.77
C VAL A 268 -4.78 -0.70 -2.15
N GLU A 269 -4.32 -1.56 -1.22
CA GLU A 269 -3.23 -2.52 -1.47
C GLU A 269 -3.56 -3.48 -2.63
N LYS A 270 -4.78 -4.02 -2.66
CA LYS A 270 -5.27 -4.89 -3.74
C LYS A 270 -5.29 -4.17 -5.09
N ILE A 271 -5.83 -2.94 -5.15
CA ILE A 271 -5.88 -2.17 -6.40
C ILE A 271 -4.45 -1.88 -6.91
N PHE A 272 -3.56 -1.47 -6.02
CA PHE A 272 -2.16 -1.23 -6.34
C PHE A 272 -1.46 -2.50 -6.86
N GLY A 273 -1.71 -3.65 -6.22
CA GLY A 273 -1.22 -4.95 -6.66
C GLY A 273 -1.73 -5.36 -8.05
N LEU A 274 -3.02 -5.17 -8.33
CA LEU A 274 -3.61 -5.44 -9.65
C LEU A 274 -2.98 -4.58 -10.75
N ILE A 275 -2.75 -3.28 -10.48
CA ILE A 275 -2.04 -2.39 -11.43
C ILE A 275 -0.63 -2.93 -11.67
N ARG A 276 0.18 -3.11 -10.61
CA ARG A 276 1.56 -3.63 -10.69
C ARG A 276 1.64 -4.92 -11.52
N ASP A 277 0.72 -5.86 -11.28
CA ASP A 277 0.72 -7.16 -11.95
C ASP A 277 0.32 -7.04 -13.42
N ASN A 278 -0.53 -6.08 -13.79
CA ASN A 278 -0.80 -5.74 -15.19
C ASN A 278 0.40 -5.09 -15.88
N LEU A 279 1.09 -4.14 -15.22
CA LEU A 279 2.32 -3.56 -15.75
C LEU A 279 3.39 -4.63 -16.01
N LYS A 280 3.51 -5.63 -15.11
CA LYS A 280 4.42 -6.78 -15.29
C LYS A 280 4.04 -7.63 -16.51
N LYS A 281 2.75 -7.88 -16.74
CA LYS A 281 2.23 -8.60 -17.94
C LYS A 281 2.49 -7.83 -19.23
N GLU A 282 2.18 -6.51 -19.26
CA GLU A 282 2.36 -5.64 -20.43
C GLU A 282 3.84 -5.48 -20.82
N LEU A 283 4.74 -5.31 -19.84
CA LEU A 283 6.15 -4.97 -20.07
C LEU A 283 7.06 -6.18 -20.34
N SER A 284 6.77 -7.35 -19.77
CA SER A 284 7.53 -8.60 -19.98
C SER A 284 7.80 -8.94 -21.46
N PRO A 285 6.81 -8.96 -22.38
CA PRO A 285 7.08 -9.26 -23.79
C PRO A 285 7.97 -8.21 -24.48
N LEU A 286 7.91 -6.94 -24.08
CA LEU A 286 8.77 -5.88 -24.64
C LEU A 286 10.24 -6.11 -24.27
N LEU A 287 10.51 -6.43 -23.00
CA LEU A 287 11.86 -6.66 -22.48
C LEU A 287 12.55 -7.86 -23.15
N SER A 288 11.81 -8.90 -23.54
CA SER A 288 12.33 -10.08 -24.23
C SER A 288 13.15 -9.76 -25.50
N SER A 289 12.80 -8.66 -26.17
CA SER A 289 13.39 -8.21 -27.44
C SER A 289 14.50 -7.16 -27.28
N CYS A 290 14.75 -6.68 -26.06
CA CYS A 290 15.65 -5.54 -25.82
C CYS A 290 17.14 -5.93 -25.64
N ILE A 291 17.46 -7.22 -25.62
CA ILE A 291 18.78 -7.73 -25.19
C ILE A 291 19.73 -8.04 -26.36
N GLN A 292 19.18 -8.42 -27.52
CA GLN A 292 19.98 -8.62 -28.74
C GLN A 292 19.83 -7.41 -29.65
N ALA A 293 20.95 -6.86 -30.12
CA ALA A 293 20.91 -5.84 -31.15
C ALA A 293 20.17 -6.40 -32.39
N PRO A 294 19.19 -5.68 -32.95
CA PRO A 294 18.53 -6.08 -34.19
C PRO A 294 19.60 -6.37 -35.25
N LYS A 295 19.67 -7.63 -35.68
CA LYS A 295 20.61 -8.06 -36.72
C LYS A 295 20.15 -7.42 -38.03
N ALA A 296 20.65 -6.22 -38.31
CA ALA A 296 20.49 -5.54 -39.59
C ALA A 296 20.73 -6.58 -40.69
N ALA A 297 19.68 -6.86 -41.46
CA ALA A 297 19.66 -8.04 -42.31
C ALA A 297 20.86 -7.99 -43.24
N ARG A 298 21.75 -8.99 -43.14
CA ARG A 298 22.83 -9.17 -44.10
C ARG A 298 22.20 -9.62 -45.42
N VAL A 299 21.63 -8.65 -46.14
CA VAL A 299 21.40 -8.74 -47.58
C VAL A 299 22.72 -9.22 -48.14
N HIS A 300 22.74 -10.47 -48.59
CA HIS A 300 23.97 -11.08 -49.08
C HIS A 300 24.46 -10.25 -50.27
N ALA A 301 25.78 -10.14 -50.44
CA ALA A 301 26.39 -9.41 -51.55
C ALA A 301 26.22 -10.20 -52.88
N GLY A 302 24.96 -10.40 -53.28
CA GLY A 302 24.50 -11.17 -54.42
C GLY A 302 23.60 -10.29 -55.28
N LYS A 303 24.18 -9.83 -56.39
CA LYS A 303 23.61 -8.93 -57.40
C LYS A 303 22.11 -9.16 -57.70
N SER A 304 21.27 -8.12 -57.58
CA SER A 304 20.40 -7.66 -58.70
C SER A 304 19.71 -6.32 -58.41
N SER A 305 19.33 -5.66 -59.51
CA SER A 305 18.34 -4.57 -59.73
C SER A 305 17.90 -3.65 -58.58
N ARG A 306 18.02 -2.33 -58.81
CA ARG A 306 17.28 -1.30 -58.06
C ARG A 306 15.80 -1.27 -58.47
N SER A 307 14.91 -1.04 -57.50
CA SER A 307 13.58 -0.47 -57.71
C SER A 307 13.36 0.64 -56.65
N PRO A 308 13.19 1.92 -57.04
CA PRO A 308 12.94 2.99 -56.08
C PRO A 308 11.44 3.12 -55.80
N GLY A 309 10.98 2.66 -54.63
CA GLY A 309 9.58 2.80 -54.23
C GLY A 309 9.31 2.29 -52.82
N VAL A 310 8.39 2.96 -52.12
CA VAL A 310 7.97 2.72 -50.73
C VAL A 310 9.09 2.87 -49.68
N PRO A 311 9.10 3.94 -48.86
CA PRO A 311 9.81 3.89 -47.59
C PRO A 311 9.14 2.83 -46.72
N GLN A 312 9.84 1.75 -46.39
CA GLN A 312 9.34 0.81 -45.38
C GLN A 312 9.13 1.58 -44.07
N PRO A 313 8.02 1.35 -43.34
CA PRO A 313 7.85 1.94 -42.02
C PRO A 313 9.01 1.45 -41.15
N SER A 314 9.77 2.38 -40.58
CA SER A 314 10.85 2.07 -39.65
C SER A 314 10.25 1.33 -38.46
N THR A 315 10.50 0.02 -38.37
CA THR A 315 10.09 -0.81 -37.24
C THR A 315 10.66 -0.19 -35.97
N SER A 316 9.80 0.36 -35.11
CA SER A 316 10.25 1.06 -33.90
C SER A 316 11.10 0.14 -33.03
N SER A 317 12.15 0.73 -32.45
CA SER A 317 13.08 0.06 -31.56
C SER A 317 12.32 -0.69 -30.46
N PRO A 318 12.77 -1.88 -30.03
CA PRO A 318 12.27 -2.50 -28.81
C PRO A 318 12.26 -1.53 -27.62
N TRP A 319 13.24 -0.62 -27.55
CA TRP A 319 13.33 0.44 -26.56
C TRP A 319 12.28 1.55 -26.76
N ASP A 320 12.03 2.03 -27.99
CA ASP A 320 10.93 2.97 -28.30
C ASP A 320 9.59 2.47 -27.75
N ASN A 321 9.36 1.16 -27.80
CA ASN A 321 8.11 0.54 -27.37
C ASN A 321 8.00 0.48 -25.84
N ILE A 322 9.13 0.35 -25.11
CA ILE A 322 9.17 0.53 -23.66
C ILE A 322 8.94 2.01 -23.30
N ILE A 323 9.56 2.96 -24.00
CA ILE A 323 9.35 4.39 -23.78
C ILE A 323 7.86 4.75 -23.95
N LYS A 324 7.22 4.32 -25.05
CA LYS A 324 5.77 4.52 -25.27
C LYS A 324 4.90 3.86 -24.20
N PHE A 325 5.30 2.71 -23.66
CA PHE A 325 4.61 2.07 -22.54
C PHE A 325 4.71 2.92 -21.26
N LEU A 326 5.91 3.45 -20.95
CA LEU A 326 6.14 4.33 -19.81
C LEU A 326 5.39 5.66 -19.93
N ASP A 327 5.37 6.27 -21.13
CA ASP A 327 4.58 7.47 -21.43
C ASP A 327 3.08 7.21 -21.26
N SER A 328 2.57 6.11 -21.82
CA SER A 328 1.17 5.68 -21.68
C SER A 328 0.78 5.44 -20.22
N LEU A 329 1.64 4.77 -19.45
CA LEU A 329 1.46 4.56 -18.01
C LEU A 329 1.39 5.90 -17.25
N MET A 330 2.34 6.80 -17.51
CA MET A 330 2.39 8.10 -16.86
C MET A 330 1.16 8.97 -17.21
N SER A 331 0.66 8.89 -18.45
CA SER A 331 -0.57 9.58 -18.87
C SER A 331 -1.79 9.01 -18.14
N ARG A 332 -2.02 7.68 -18.21
CA ARG A 332 -3.13 6.98 -17.51
C ARG A 332 -3.22 7.31 -16.02
N LEU A 333 -2.08 7.32 -15.32
CA LEU A 333 -2.02 7.62 -13.89
C LEU A 333 -2.30 9.09 -13.58
N ARG A 334 -1.80 10.04 -14.40
CA ARG A 334 -2.00 11.48 -14.18
C ARG A 334 -3.40 11.96 -14.58
N GLU A 335 -3.98 11.39 -15.63
CA GLU A 335 -5.39 11.62 -16.04
C GLU A 335 -6.38 11.21 -14.96
N ASN A 336 -6.08 10.13 -14.22
CA ASN A 336 -6.85 9.68 -13.07
C ASN A 336 -6.39 10.30 -11.74
N HIS A 337 -5.60 11.38 -11.78
CA HIS A 337 -5.09 12.12 -10.62
C HIS A 337 -4.49 11.22 -9.52
N VAL A 338 -3.83 10.12 -9.88
CA VAL A 338 -3.22 9.19 -8.92
C VAL A 338 -2.16 9.93 -8.11
N PRO A 339 -2.22 9.91 -6.76
CA PRO A 339 -1.23 10.60 -5.92
C PRO A 339 0.20 10.19 -6.27
N SER A 340 1.09 11.19 -6.36
CA SER A 340 2.47 10.99 -6.83
C SER A 340 3.27 9.99 -6.00
N PHE A 341 2.89 9.79 -4.73
CA PHE A 341 3.34 8.67 -3.89
C PHE A 341 3.21 7.29 -4.58
N PHE A 342 2.01 6.96 -5.05
CA PHE A 342 1.75 5.67 -5.70
C PHE A 342 2.39 5.60 -7.08
N ILE A 343 2.39 6.71 -7.85
CA ILE A 343 3.08 6.78 -9.14
C ILE A 343 4.57 6.47 -8.95
N ARG A 344 5.22 7.10 -7.96
CA ARG A 344 6.63 6.88 -7.65
C ARG A 344 6.92 5.44 -7.24
N LYS A 345 6.09 4.83 -6.36
CA LYS A 345 6.19 3.41 -6.01
C LYS A 345 6.07 2.50 -7.24
N LEU A 346 5.11 2.75 -8.14
CA LEU A 346 4.94 1.98 -9.40
C LEU A 346 6.12 2.15 -10.36
N ILE A 347 6.65 3.36 -10.55
CA ILE A 347 7.81 3.60 -11.42
C ILE A 347 9.07 2.93 -10.85
N THR A 348 9.27 2.94 -9.53
CA THR A 348 10.36 2.18 -8.89
C THR A 348 10.19 0.68 -9.15
N GLN A 349 9.00 0.11 -8.98
CA GLN A 349 8.72 -1.31 -9.29
C GLN A 349 8.98 -1.66 -10.76
N VAL A 350 8.56 -0.80 -11.69
CA VAL A 350 8.78 -0.97 -13.12
C VAL A 350 10.28 -0.97 -13.44
N PHE A 351 11.05 -0.02 -12.91
CA PHE A 351 12.50 0.05 -13.16
C PHE A 351 13.27 -1.11 -12.51
N SER A 352 12.85 -1.57 -11.32
CA SER A 352 13.40 -2.78 -10.69
C SER A 352 13.06 -4.05 -11.49
N PHE A 353 11.86 -4.14 -12.09
CA PHE A 353 11.51 -5.25 -12.99
C PHE A 353 12.32 -5.25 -14.29
N ILE A 354 12.56 -4.07 -14.89
CA ILE A 354 13.43 -3.92 -16.06
C ILE A 354 14.85 -4.39 -15.72
N ASN A 355 15.38 -3.99 -14.55
CA ASN A 355 16.69 -4.41 -14.07
C ASN A 355 16.83 -5.94 -14.01
N ILE A 356 15.93 -6.57 -13.25
CA ILE A 356 15.95 -8.00 -12.95
C ILE A 356 15.70 -8.81 -14.24
N SER A 357 14.68 -8.46 -15.03
CA SER A 357 14.31 -9.16 -16.27
C SER A 357 15.45 -9.19 -17.28
N LEU A 358 16.08 -8.03 -17.54
CA LEU A 358 17.16 -7.93 -18.51
C LEU A 358 18.44 -8.60 -17.99
N PHE A 359 18.71 -8.51 -16.69
CA PHE A 359 19.88 -9.12 -16.08
C PHE A 359 19.79 -10.66 -16.05
N ASN A 360 18.69 -11.21 -15.51
CA ASN A 360 18.42 -12.66 -15.53
C ASN A 360 18.48 -13.22 -16.97
N SER A 361 17.92 -12.48 -17.93
CA SER A 361 17.94 -12.88 -19.34
C SER A 361 19.33 -12.79 -19.99
N LEU A 362 20.24 -11.92 -19.53
CA LEU A 362 21.66 -11.96 -19.94
C LEU A 362 22.38 -13.18 -19.33
N LEU A 363 22.14 -13.51 -18.06
CA LEU A 363 22.75 -14.67 -17.40
C LEU A 363 22.39 -15.99 -18.07
N LEU A 364 21.11 -16.15 -18.44
CA LEU A 364 20.61 -17.34 -19.13
C LEU A 364 21.11 -17.44 -20.58
N ARG A 365 21.34 -16.31 -21.24
CA ARG A 365 21.60 -16.24 -22.69
C ARG A 365 23.05 -15.87 -22.99
N ARG A 366 23.95 -16.86 -22.90
CA ARG A 366 25.40 -16.68 -23.15
C ARG A 366 25.71 -16.08 -24.52
N GLU A 367 24.86 -16.29 -25.53
CA GLU A 367 25.00 -15.70 -26.86
C GLU A 367 24.68 -14.19 -26.90
N CYS A 368 23.96 -13.68 -25.89
CA CYS A 368 23.72 -12.24 -25.72
C CYS A 368 24.95 -11.51 -25.16
N CYS A 369 25.84 -12.17 -24.41
CA CYS A 369 26.96 -11.57 -23.68
C CYS A 369 28.15 -11.14 -24.58
N THR A 370 27.87 -10.28 -25.56
CA THR A 370 28.84 -9.72 -26.51
C THR A 370 29.03 -8.22 -26.32
N PHE A 371 30.15 -7.68 -26.81
CA PHE A 371 30.41 -6.23 -26.79
C PHE A 371 29.33 -5.43 -27.55
N SER A 372 28.92 -5.90 -28.73
CA SER A 372 27.93 -5.22 -29.58
C SER A 372 26.52 -5.21 -28.97
N ASN A 373 26.12 -6.29 -28.29
CA ASN A 373 24.86 -6.29 -27.53
C ASN A 373 24.98 -5.42 -26.27
N GLY A 374 26.15 -5.40 -25.62
CA GLY A 374 26.45 -4.49 -24.52
C GLY A 374 26.23 -3.03 -24.91
N GLU A 375 26.84 -2.56 -25.99
CA GLU A 375 26.63 -1.18 -26.48
C GLU A 375 25.16 -0.92 -26.86
N TYR A 376 24.45 -1.88 -27.48
CA TYR A 376 23.03 -1.73 -27.79
C TYR A 376 22.14 -1.59 -26.54
N VAL A 377 22.32 -2.45 -25.54
CA VAL A 377 21.57 -2.35 -24.27
C VAL A 377 21.96 -1.07 -23.53
N LYS A 378 23.22 -0.65 -23.58
CA LYS A 378 23.70 0.62 -23.00
C LYS A 378 23.03 1.84 -23.63
N SER A 379 22.82 1.85 -24.94
CA SER A 379 22.06 2.91 -25.62
C SER A 379 20.60 2.97 -25.13
N GLY A 380 19.91 1.83 -25.06
CA GLY A 380 18.55 1.77 -24.54
C GLY A 380 18.42 2.14 -23.05
N LEU A 381 19.41 1.80 -22.23
CA LEU A 381 19.48 2.27 -20.84
C LEU A 381 19.66 3.79 -20.74
N ALA A 382 20.35 4.43 -21.70
CA ALA A 382 20.47 5.89 -21.75
C ALA A 382 19.17 6.57 -22.24
N GLU A 383 18.37 5.90 -23.07
CA GLU A 383 17.00 6.34 -23.40
C GLU A 383 16.09 6.30 -22.14
N LEU A 384 16.22 5.27 -21.31
CA LEU A 384 15.55 5.20 -20.00
C LEU A 384 16.06 6.23 -18.98
N GLU A 385 17.37 6.52 -18.95
CA GLU A 385 17.95 7.60 -18.13
C GLU A 385 17.36 8.96 -18.51
N LYS A 386 17.29 9.24 -19.82
CA LYS A 386 16.65 10.44 -20.36
C LYS A 386 15.16 10.50 -20.05
N TRP A 387 14.46 9.36 -20.08
CA TRP A 387 13.04 9.31 -19.72
C TRP A 387 12.80 9.66 -18.25
N ILE A 388 13.59 9.09 -17.32
CA ILE A 388 13.54 9.50 -15.91
C ILE A 388 13.90 10.98 -15.74
N GLY A 389 14.91 11.50 -16.44
CA GLY A 389 15.27 12.92 -16.37
C GLY A 389 14.17 13.88 -16.84
N ASN A 390 13.24 13.41 -17.68
CA ASN A 390 12.05 14.17 -18.10
C ASN A 390 10.85 13.96 -17.15
N ALA A 391 10.72 12.76 -16.58
CA ALA A 391 9.70 12.44 -15.57
C ALA A 391 10.12 13.01 -14.21
N THR A 392 9.69 14.24 -13.92
CA THR A 392 10.03 15.03 -12.72
C THR A 392 10.18 14.22 -11.43
N ASP A 393 11.11 14.62 -10.56
CA ASP A 393 11.46 13.97 -9.28
C ASP A 393 10.25 13.60 -8.41
N GLU A 394 9.16 14.35 -8.51
CA GLU A 394 7.87 14.03 -7.87
C GLU A 394 7.37 12.61 -8.24
N TYR A 395 7.46 12.22 -9.51
CA TYR A 395 6.93 10.96 -10.03
C TYR A 395 8.00 9.87 -10.23
N SER A 396 9.26 10.22 -10.48
CA SER A 396 10.34 9.24 -10.70
C SER A 396 11.20 8.98 -9.46
N GLY A 397 11.40 9.99 -8.60
CA GLY A 397 12.25 9.92 -7.42
C GLY A 397 13.64 9.33 -7.71
N THR A 398 14.03 8.30 -6.97
CA THR A 398 15.35 7.64 -7.10
C THR A 398 15.38 6.48 -8.10
N SER A 399 14.31 6.22 -8.86
CA SER A 399 14.10 4.96 -9.61
C SER A 399 15.20 4.59 -10.62
N TRP A 400 16.06 5.53 -11.03
CA TRP A 400 17.25 5.26 -11.87
C TRP A 400 18.28 4.34 -11.19
N HIS A 401 18.32 4.31 -9.86
CA HIS A 401 19.20 3.46 -9.07
C HIS A 401 18.75 1.98 -9.09
N GLU A 402 17.48 1.71 -9.39
CA GLU A 402 16.95 0.35 -9.51
C GLU A 402 17.58 -0.42 -10.66
N LEU A 403 18.08 0.25 -11.72
CA LEU A 403 18.74 -0.39 -12.86
C LEU A 403 20.20 -0.83 -12.60
N ASN A 404 20.59 -0.99 -11.34
CA ASN A 404 21.96 -1.22 -10.91
C ASN A 404 22.62 -2.48 -11.52
N TYR A 405 21.94 -3.63 -11.54
CA TYR A 405 22.49 -4.92 -11.98
C TYR A 405 22.71 -4.95 -13.49
N ILE A 406 21.71 -4.54 -14.27
CA ILE A 406 21.81 -4.46 -15.72
C ILE A 406 22.87 -3.42 -16.14
N ARG A 407 22.94 -2.27 -15.47
CA ARG A 407 23.98 -1.24 -15.74
C ARG A 407 25.39 -1.76 -15.46
N GLN A 408 25.62 -2.48 -14.36
CA GLN A 408 26.93 -3.10 -14.05
C GLN A 408 27.30 -4.22 -15.04
N ALA A 409 26.36 -5.10 -15.38
CA ALA A 409 26.57 -6.18 -16.35
C ALA A 409 26.90 -5.63 -17.75
N VAL A 410 26.14 -4.63 -18.20
CA VAL A 410 26.36 -3.95 -19.49
C VAL A 410 27.67 -3.16 -19.50
N GLY A 411 27.99 -2.46 -18.41
CA GLY A 411 29.29 -1.82 -18.22
C GLY A 411 30.44 -2.80 -18.44
N PHE A 412 30.38 -3.98 -17.80
CA PHE A 412 31.35 -5.05 -18.03
C PHE A 412 31.37 -5.57 -19.47
N LEU A 413 30.21 -5.72 -20.13
CA LEU A 413 30.15 -6.12 -21.54
C LEU A 413 30.89 -5.14 -22.46
N VAL A 414 30.87 -3.85 -22.13
CA VAL A 414 31.44 -2.73 -22.90
C VAL A 414 32.91 -2.41 -22.56
N ILE A 415 33.52 -3.03 -21.53
CA ILE A 415 34.96 -2.84 -21.24
C ILE A 415 35.81 -3.22 -22.46
N HIS A 416 36.61 -2.28 -22.95
CA HIS A 416 37.56 -2.49 -24.03
C HIS A 416 38.80 -3.24 -23.54
N GLN A 417 39.42 -4.04 -24.41
CA GLN A 417 40.68 -4.76 -24.16
C GLN A 417 40.70 -5.63 -22.88
N LYS A 418 39.56 -6.22 -22.46
CA LYS A 418 39.38 -6.98 -21.19
C LYS A 418 40.52 -7.93 -20.79
N ARG A 419 41.17 -8.59 -21.76
CA ARG A 419 42.31 -9.50 -21.52
C ARG A 419 43.58 -8.81 -20.97
N LYS A 420 43.63 -7.47 -20.96
CA LYS A 420 44.72 -6.65 -20.44
C LYS A 420 44.42 -5.96 -19.11
N LYS A 421 43.14 -5.92 -18.68
CA LYS A 421 42.80 -5.42 -17.34
C LYS A 421 42.99 -6.56 -16.33
N SER A 422 43.58 -6.23 -15.19
CA SER A 422 43.67 -7.11 -14.03
C SER A 422 42.28 -7.36 -13.40
N LEU A 423 42.18 -8.40 -12.58
CA LEU A 423 40.96 -8.69 -11.82
C LEU A 423 40.59 -7.54 -10.86
N GLU A 424 41.57 -6.79 -10.36
CA GLU A 424 41.34 -5.69 -9.42
C GLU A 424 40.85 -4.42 -10.15
N GLU A 425 41.43 -4.06 -11.30
CA GLU A 425 40.86 -3.00 -12.16
C GLU A 425 39.43 -3.36 -12.59
N ILE A 426 39.17 -4.61 -12.98
CA ILE A 426 37.82 -5.09 -13.30
C ILE A 426 36.90 -5.01 -12.07
N ARG A 427 37.37 -5.27 -10.85
CA ARG A 427 36.55 -5.13 -9.63
C ARG A 427 36.26 -3.67 -9.30
N GLN A 428 37.23 -2.78 -9.45
CA GLN A 428 37.05 -1.35 -9.21
C GLN A 428 36.13 -0.71 -10.25
N ASP A 429 36.15 -1.19 -11.50
CA ASP A 429 35.19 -0.80 -12.56
C ASP A 429 33.75 -1.31 -12.32
N LEU A 430 33.53 -2.34 -11.47
CA LEU A 430 32.24 -3.10 -11.38
C LEU A 430 31.60 -3.20 -9.98
N CYS A 431 32.27 -2.85 -8.90
CA CYS A 431 31.71 -3.02 -7.54
C CYS A 431 30.64 -1.94 -7.23
N PRO A 432 29.55 -2.29 -6.50
CA PRO A 432 29.54 -3.32 -5.45
C PRO A 432 29.05 -4.71 -5.85
N VAL A 433 28.23 -4.86 -6.90
CA VAL A 433 27.37 -6.05 -7.00
C VAL A 433 28.14 -7.31 -7.39
N VAL A 434 29.26 -7.20 -8.12
CA VAL A 434 30.12 -8.37 -8.39
C VAL A 434 30.81 -8.90 -7.12
N ALA A 435 30.89 -8.11 -6.05
CA ALA A 435 31.20 -8.64 -4.72
C ALA A 435 30.00 -9.42 -4.15
N GLN A 436 28.79 -8.84 -4.15
CA GLN A 436 27.57 -9.51 -3.66
C GLN A 436 27.27 -10.82 -4.40
N MET A 437 27.37 -10.88 -5.73
CA MET A 437 27.15 -12.10 -6.52
C MET A 437 28.19 -13.19 -6.23
N ARG A 438 29.43 -12.80 -5.91
CA ARG A 438 30.45 -13.74 -5.40
C ARG A 438 30.15 -14.16 -3.96
N GLU A 439 29.59 -13.27 -3.15
CA GLU A 439 29.30 -13.53 -1.74
C GLU A 439 28.10 -14.46 -1.57
N ILE A 440 27.03 -14.27 -2.37
CA ILE A 440 25.89 -15.18 -2.52
C ILE A 440 26.39 -16.57 -2.94
N LEU A 441 27.11 -16.64 -4.08
CA LEU A 441 27.65 -17.89 -4.63
C LEU A 441 28.65 -18.60 -3.70
N ASN A 442 29.26 -17.89 -2.74
CA ASN A 442 30.10 -18.47 -1.69
C ASN A 442 29.31 -18.86 -0.41
N LYS A 443 28.22 -18.16 -0.08
CA LYS A 443 27.37 -18.42 1.10
C LYS A 443 26.42 -19.61 0.87
N ASP A 444 25.81 -19.69 -0.30
CA ASP A 444 24.84 -20.74 -0.64
C ASP A 444 25.52 -22.12 -0.73
N ASN A 445 26.83 -22.15 -0.95
CA ASN A 445 27.67 -23.35 -0.89
C ASN A 445 27.76 -23.97 0.53
N GLN A 446 27.07 -23.40 1.54
CA GLN A 446 26.87 -24.01 2.87
C GLN A 446 25.39 -24.09 3.32
N ASN A 447 24.41 -23.54 2.60
CA ASN A 447 22.98 -23.59 2.99
C ASN A 447 22.10 -24.06 1.83
N LEU A 448 21.61 -25.30 1.94
CA LEU A 448 21.23 -26.14 0.80
C LEU A 448 19.73 -26.06 0.38
N THR A 449 19.07 -24.90 0.57
CA THR A 449 17.60 -24.80 0.50
C THR A 449 17.02 -23.78 -0.50
N SER A 450 17.83 -22.96 -1.17
CA SER A 450 17.34 -21.95 -2.14
C SER A 450 18.26 -21.79 -3.36
N ASN A 451 18.42 -22.86 -4.13
CA ASN A 451 19.39 -22.94 -5.24
C ASN A 451 18.95 -22.19 -6.52
N SER A 452 18.64 -20.89 -6.44
CA SER A 452 18.43 -20.02 -7.60
C SER A 452 19.60 -19.05 -7.78
N PHE A 453 20.25 -19.11 -8.94
CA PHE A 453 21.22 -18.10 -9.39
C PHE A 453 20.54 -16.88 -10.07
N LEU A 454 19.22 -16.95 -10.28
CA LEU A 454 18.42 -15.85 -10.81
C LEU A 454 17.85 -15.04 -9.65
N LEU A 455 17.78 -13.72 -9.86
CA LEU A 455 17.13 -12.80 -8.93
C LEU A 455 15.61 -12.97 -9.02
N ASP A 456 14.91 -12.97 -7.89
CA ASP A 456 13.46 -13.12 -7.87
C ASP A 456 12.72 -11.88 -8.40
N ASP A 457 11.73 -12.09 -9.26
CA ASP A 457 10.87 -11.01 -9.79
C ASP A 457 9.77 -10.57 -8.78
N ASP A 458 9.99 -10.67 -7.46
CA ASP A 458 9.04 -10.14 -6.48
C ASP A 458 9.22 -8.62 -6.38
N LEU A 459 8.28 -7.91 -7.00
CA LEU A 459 8.25 -6.46 -7.05
C LEU A 459 7.51 -5.84 -5.85
N SER A 460 7.10 -6.61 -4.84
CA SER A 460 6.32 -6.07 -3.72
C SER A 460 7.12 -5.04 -2.88
N ILE A 461 6.84 -3.76 -3.11
CA ILE A 461 7.33 -2.66 -2.27
C ILE A 461 6.20 -2.32 -1.31
N PRO A 462 6.28 -2.70 -0.02
CA PRO A 462 5.26 -2.35 0.95
C PRO A 462 5.15 -0.83 1.15
N PHE A 463 3.98 -0.41 1.61
CA PHE A 463 3.71 0.90 2.18
C PHE A 463 2.71 0.73 3.32
N SER A 464 2.86 1.54 4.36
CA SER A 464 1.95 1.57 5.50
C SER A 464 0.77 2.52 5.25
N THR A 465 -0.27 2.41 6.08
CA THR A 465 -1.33 3.43 6.18
C THR A 465 -0.77 4.82 6.46
N GLU A 466 0.29 4.90 7.25
CA GLU A 466 0.95 6.11 7.71
C GLU A 466 1.74 6.78 6.58
N ASP A 467 2.40 5.99 5.71
CA ASP A 467 3.04 6.50 4.50
C ASP A 467 2.03 7.20 3.57
N ILE A 468 0.82 6.63 3.43
CA ILE A 468 -0.25 7.21 2.62
C ILE A 468 -0.71 8.55 3.23
N ASP A 469 -1.03 8.60 4.53
CA ASP A 469 -1.55 9.81 5.17
C ASP A 469 -0.53 10.96 5.19
N MET A 470 0.76 10.64 5.36
CA MET A 470 1.86 11.59 5.28
C MET A 470 2.11 12.12 3.87
N ALA A 471 1.94 11.28 2.84
CA ALA A 471 2.26 11.64 1.45
C ALA A 471 1.09 12.24 0.66
N LEU A 472 -0.16 12.03 1.09
CA LEU A 472 -1.34 12.60 0.44
C LEU A 472 -1.70 13.98 1.06
N PRO A 473 -1.99 15.00 0.22
CA PRO A 473 -2.38 16.32 0.69
C PRO A 473 -3.74 16.29 1.41
N ALA A 474 -3.99 17.26 2.28
CA ALA A 474 -5.27 17.37 2.97
C ALA A 474 -6.41 17.66 1.97
N ILE A 475 -7.39 16.75 1.92
CA ILE A 475 -8.59 16.90 1.08
C ILE A 475 -9.67 17.57 1.91
N GLU A 476 -9.82 18.89 1.78
CA GLU A 476 -11.00 19.58 2.30
C GLU A 476 -12.24 19.22 1.45
N PRO A 477 -13.30 18.62 2.00
CA PRO A 477 -14.48 18.22 1.22
C PRO A 477 -15.36 19.42 0.80
N SER A 478 -15.19 20.59 1.42
CA SER A 478 -16.09 21.73 1.33
C SER A 478 -16.22 22.29 -0.09
N ASP A 479 -15.12 22.42 -0.83
CA ASP A 479 -15.05 23.05 -2.17
C ASP A 479 -15.75 22.27 -3.30
N ILE A 480 -16.32 21.11 -2.99
CA ILE A 480 -16.83 20.15 -3.96
C ILE A 480 -18.32 20.37 -4.19
N GLU A 481 -18.62 20.97 -5.35
CA GLU A 481 -19.94 20.94 -5.97
C GLU A 481 -20.39 19.50 -6.23
N PRO A 482 -21.64 19.13 -5.88
CA PRO A 482 -22.18 17.82 -6.18
C PRO A 482 -22.50 17.66 -7.69
N PRO A 483 -22.25 16.48 -8.28
CA PRO A 483 -22.83 16.09 -9.56
C PRO A 483 -24.36 16.26 -9.59
N THR A 484 -24.90 16.70 -10.73
CA THR A 484 -26.32 17.09 -10.90
C THR A 484 -27.32 16.01 -10.49
N PHE A 485 -26.99 14.73 -10.70
CA PHE A 485 -27.85 13.60 -10.32
C PHE A 485 -28.14 13.53 -8.81
N LEU A 486 -27.29 14.09 -7.96
CA LEU A 486 -27.53 14.11 -6.51
C LEU A 486 -28.73 14.99 -6.11
N SER A 487 -29.15 15.91 -6.98
CA SER A 487 -30.39 16.69 -6.77
C SER A 487 -31.66 15.84 -6.89
N GLU A 488 -31.59 14.65 -7.49
CA GLU A 488 -32.70 13.70 -7.67
C GLU A 488 -33.07 12.99 -6.36
N PHE A 489 -32.18 13.00 -5.34
CA PHE A 489 -32.26 12.18 -4.13
C PHE A 489 -32.41 13.02 -2.85
N PRO A 490 -33.56 12.97 -2.14
CA PRO A 490 -33.78 13.70 -0.89
C PRO A 490 -32.73 13.41 0.19
N CYS A 491 -32.25 12.16 0.29
CA CYS A 491 -31.25 11.74 1.27
C CYS A 491 -29.88 12.45 1.21
N VAL A 492 -29.60 13.17 0.11
CA VAL A 492 -28.33 13.88 -0.15
C VAL A 492 -28.47 15.37 -0.53
N GLN A 493 -29.65 15.98 -0.34
CA GLN A 493 -29.84 17.42 -0.57
C GLN A 493 -28.90 18.32 0.27
N PHE A 494 -28.44 17.83 1.43
CA PHE A 494 -27.42 18.48 2.27
C PHE A 494 -26.03 18.64 1.58
N LEU A 495 -25.81 18.00 0.43
CA LEU A 495 -24.63 18.22 -0.42
C LEU A 495 -24.81 19.38 -1.41
N VAL A 496 -26.06 19.77 -1.68
CA VAL A 496 -26.48 20.73 -2.72
C VAL A 496 -26.82 22.08 -2.11
N GLU A 497 -27.42 22.09 -0.91
CA GLU A 497 -27.66 23.32 -0.16
C GLU A 497 -26.36 23.85 0.49
N PRO A 498 -26.02 25.14 0.34
CA PRO A 498 -24.89 25.72 1.06
C PRO A 498 -25.21 25.78 2.56
N GLN A 499 -24.29 25.29 3.39
CA GLN A 499 -24.34 25.49 4.83
C GLN A 499 -24.34 27.00 5.14
N LYS A 500 -25.28 27.43 5.98
CA LYS A 500 -25.50 28.83 6.39
C LYS A 500 -24.86 29.13 7.75
#